data_AF-A0A353HBF1-F1
#
_entry.id   AF-A0A353HBF1-F1
#
_cell.length_a   1.000
_cell.length_b   1.000
_cell.length_c   1.000
_cell.angle_alpha   90.00
_cell.angle_beta   90.00
_cell.angle_gamma   90.00
#
_symmetry.space_group_name_H-M   'P 1'
#
loop_
_entity.id
_entity.type
_entity.pdbx_description
1 polymer ?
#
loop_
_entity_poly.entity_id
_entity_poly.type
_entity_poly.pdbx_seq_one_letter_code
_entity_poly.pdbx_strand_id
1 'polypeptide(L)'
;VAYMLGEDDYDLFNPSDNIRFGVKYLSYLFEKFKNEQHVLYAYNAGEGVVKKWLSSGGDFPYKESVNYYKRVIKVKKIYKKLYF
;
A
#
# COMPACT_ATOMS: atom_id res chain seq x y z
N VAL A 1 -3.97 -1.29 12.34
CA VAL A 1 -2.77 -0.41 12.27
C VAL A 1 -2.52 0.27 13.61
N ALA A 2 -3.52 0.90 14.24
CA ALA A 2 -3.44 1.46 15.60
C ALA A 2 -2.75 0.52 16.62
N TYR A 3 -3.23 -0.73 16.71
CA TYR A 3 -2.59 -1.78 17.52
C TYR A 3 -1.11 -2.05 17.19
N MET A 4 -0.70 -1.91 15.92
CA MET A 4 0.70 -2.10 15.50
C MET A 4 1.61 -0.94 15.96
N LEU A 5 1.02 0.18 16.39
CA LEU A 5 1.68 1.36 16.92
C LEU A 5 1.52 1.48 18.44
N GLY A 6 0.63 0.69 19.05
CA GLY A 6 0.34 0.76 20.48
C GLY A 6 -0.43 2.03 20.87
N GLU A 7 -1.27 2.53 19.97
CA GLU A 7 -1.99 3.79 20.15
C GLU A 7 -3.50 3.57 20.06
N ASP A 8 -4.21 4.19 21.00
CA ASP A 8 -5.67 4.08 21.12
C ASP A 8 -6.38 5.44 20.96
N ASP A 9 -5.65 6.55 21.05
CA ASP A 9 -6.15 7.91 20.81
C ASP A 9 -5.50 8.47 19.53
N TYR A 10 -6.28 8.55 18.46
CA TYR A 10 -5.83 9.03 17.15
C TYR A 10 -7.00 9.61 16.36
N ASP A 11 -6.70 10.52 15.44
CA ASP A 11 -7.70 11.06 14.50
C ASP A 11 -7.26 10.82 13.05
N LEU A 12 -8.00 10.01 12.30
CA LEU A 12 -7.68 9.73 10.89
C LEU A 12 -7.82 10.94 9.97
N PHE A 13 -8.53 11.98 10.43
CA PHE A 13 -8.62 13.26 9.74
C PHE A 13 -7.49 14.22 10.13
N ASN A 14 -6.74 13.94 11.19
CA ASN A 14 -5.49 14.62 11.47
C ASN A 14 -4.43 14.18 10.44
N PRO A 15 -3.81 15.13 9.69
CA PRO A 15 -2.85 14.77 8.65
C PRO A 15 -1.64 13.99 9.15
N SER A 16 -1.15 14.28 10.37
CA SER A 16 0.03 13.63 10.93
C SER A 16 -0.25 12.17 11.27
N ASP A 17 -1.38 11.88 11.90
CA ASP A 17 -1.81 10.52 12.19
C ASP A 17 -2.09 9.73 10.91
N ASN A 18 -2.78 10.35 9.95
CA ASN A 18 -3.09 9.73 8.67
C ASN A 18 -1.82 9.25 7.93
N ILE A 19 -0.82 10.13 7.81
CA ILE A 19 0.46 9.81 7.17
C ILE A 19 1.18 8.71 7.93
N ARG A 20 1.27 8.83 9.26
CA ARG A 20 1.99 7.88 10.11
C ARG A 20 1.40 6.48 10.04
N PHE A 21 0.07 6.37 10.10
CA PHE A 21 -0.65 5.11 9.97
C PHE A 21 -0.52 4.53 8.56
N GLY A 22 -0.64 5.37 7.52
CA GLY A 22 -0.44 4.97 6.13
C GLY A 22 0.95 4.40 5.88
N VAL A 23 2.00 5.08 6.36
CA VAL A 23 3.40 4.62 6.25
C VAL A 23 3.61 3.33 7.05
N LYS A 24 3.07 3.23 8.27
CA LYS A 24 3.17 2.01 9.08
C LYS A 24 2.54 0.82 8.36
N TYR A 25 1.34 1.01 7.81
CA TYR A 25 0.65 -0.04 7.07
C TYR A 25 1.42 -0.44 5.81
N LEU A 26 1.93 0.55 5.06
CA LEU A 26 2.75 0.30 3.88
C LEU A 26 4.03 -0.50 4.23
N SER A 27 4.72 -0.15 5.31
CA SER A 27 5.90 -0.88 5.80
C SER A 27 5.57 -2.34 6.15
N TYR A 28 4.48 -2.56 6.88
CA TYR A 28 4.01 -3.91 7.19
C TYR A 28 3.71 -4.73 5.92
N LEU A 29 3.09 -4.12 4.91
CA LEU A 29 2.85 -4.81 3.63
C LEU A 29 4.17 -5.15 2.91
N PHE A 30 5.17 -4.28 2.95
CA PHE A 30 6.50 -4.55 2.38
C PHE A 30 7.18 -5.75 3.06
N GLU A 31 7.12 -5.84 4.38
CA GLU A 31 7.64 -7.01 5.13
C GLU A 31 6.94 -8.30 4.69
N LYS A 32 5.62 -8.21 4.46
CA LYS A 32 4.78 -9.37 4.14
C LYS A 32 4.93 -9.87 2.70
N PHE A 33 4.86 -8.96 1.72
CA PHE A 33 4.77 -9.35 0.31
C PHE A 33 6.11 -9.24 -0.44
N LYS A 34 7.08 -8.47 0.06
CA LYS A 34 8.45 -8.31 -0.48
C LYS A 34 8.54 -7.94 -1.97
N ASN A 35 7.43 -7.53 -2.58
CA ASN A 35 7.31 -7.12 -3.97
C ASN A 35 6.45 -5.85 -4.04
N GLU A 36 7.00 -4.77 -4.60
CA GLU A 36 6.35 -3.46 -4.64
C GLU A 36 4.97 -3.47 -5.32
N GLN A 37 4.81 -4.25 -6.40
CA GLN A 37 3.53 -4.34 -7.09
C GLN A 37 2.47 -5.02 -6.22
N HIS A 38 2.83 -6.13 -5.55
CA HIS A 38 1.93 -6.83 -4.64
C HIS A 38 1.55 -5.95 -3.44
N VAL A 39 2.50 -5.19 -2.91
CA VAL A 39 2.27 -4.23 -1.83
C VAL A 39 1.27 -3.16 -2.25
N LEU A 40 1.46 -2.54 -3.41
CA LEU A 40 0.56 -1.48 -3.89
C LEU A 40 -0.83 -2.02 -4.25
N TYR A 41 -0.92 -3.27 -4.74
CA TYR A 41 -2.21 -3.94 -4.89
C TYR A 41 -2.86 -4.21 -3.53
N ALA A 42 -2.11 -4.68 -2.52
CA ALA A 42 -2.67 -4.98 -1.20
C ALA A 42 -3.09 -3.71 -0.45
N TYR A 43 -2.37 -2.60 -0.65
CA TYR A 43 -2.70 -1.31 -0.06
C TYR A 43 -4.06 -0.79 -0.59
N ASN A 44 -4.35 -1.00 -1.88
CA ASN A 44 -5.58 -0.52 -2.51
C ASN A 44 -6.74 -1.54 -2.47
N ALA A 45 -6.49 -2.82 -2.78
CA ALA A 45 -7.50 -3.87 -2.89
C ALA A 45 -7.61 -4.77 -1.65
N GLY A 46 -6.72 -4.61 -0.68
CA GLY A 46 -6.66 -5.44 0.52
C GLY A 46 -5.81 -6.70 0.37
N GLU A 47 -5.24 -7.15 1.48
CA GLU A 47 -4.32 -8.28 1.51
C GLU A 47 -4.96 -9.61 1.11
N GLY A 48 -6.20 -9.85 1.52
CA GLY A 48 -6.92 -11.09 1.23
C GLY A 48 -7.12 -11.30 -0.28
N VAL A 49 -7.39 -10.21 -1.00
CA VAL A 49 -7.51 -10.21 -2.46
C VAL A 49 -6.18 -10.60 -3.11
N VAL A 50 -5.08 -9.96 -2.70
CA VAL A 50 -3.76 -10.25 -3.25
C VAL A 50 -3.33 -11.68 -2.94
N LYS A 51 -3.56 -12.18 -1.71
CA LYS A 51 -3.29 -13.57 -1.34
C LYS A 51 -4.06 -14.56 -2.23
N LYS A 52 -5.36 -14.32 -2.43
CA LYS A 52 -6.19 -15.17 -3.30
C LYS A 52 -5.67 -15.15 -4.73
N TRP A 53 -5.37 -13.98 -5.28
CA TRP A 53 -4.81 -13.85 -6.63
C TRP A 53 -3.47 -14.56 -6.79
N LEU A 54 -2.54 -14.40 -5.84
CA LEU A 54 -1.25 -15.08 -5.88
C LEU A 54 -1.40 -16.61 -5.83
N SER A 55 -2.43 -17.12 -5.16
CA SER A 55 -2.73 -18.56 -5.15
C SER A 55 -3.42 -19.06 -6.42
N SER A 56 -4.19 -18.22 -7.12
CA SER A 56 -4.89 -18.61 -8.34
C SER A 56 -4.06 -18.42 -9.62
N GLY A 57 -3.04 -17.56 -9.58
CA GLY A 57 -2.29 -17.15 -10.76
C GLY A 57 -3.09 -16.25 -11.71
N GLY A 58 -2.49 -15.94 -12.86
CA GLY A 58 -3.08 -15.09 -13.90
C GLY A 58 -2.96 -13.58 -13.63
N ASP A 59 -3.66 -12.79 -14.44
CA ASP A 59 -3.67 -11.34 -14.31
C ASP A 59 -4.47 -10.86 -13.10
N PHE A 60 -4.05 -9.74 -12.49
CA PHE A 60 -4.78 -9.16 -11.37
C PHE A 60 -6.18 -8.70 -11.82
N PRO A 61 -7.27 -9.15 -11.17
CA PRO A 61 -8.61 -8.98 -11.70
C PRO A 61 -9.17 -7.56 -11.56
N TYR A 62 -8.60 -6.73 -10.68
CA TYR A 62 -9.10 -5.38 -10.42
C TYR A 62 -8.37 -4.32 -11.24
N LYS A 63 -9.03 -3.84 -12.29
CA LYS A 63 -8.52 -2.76 -13.16
C LYS A 63 -8.18 -1.49 -12.39
N GLU A 64 -8.95 -1.16 -11.36
CA GLU A 64 -8.69 0.00 -10.50
C GLU A 64 -7.30 -0.08 -9.87
N SER A 65 -6.96 -1.21 -9.25
CA SER A 65 -5.67 -1.41 -8.58
C SER A 65 -4.50 -1.47 -9.55
N VAL A 66 -4.71 -2.05 -10.73
CA VAL A 66 -3.72 -2.00 -11.84
C VAL A 66 -3.44 -0.54 -12.23
N ASN A 67 -4.47 0.28 -12.36
CA ASN A 67 -4.32 1.70 -12.69
C ASN A 67 -3.74 2.51 -11.52
N TYR A 68 -4.12 2.19 -10.29
CA TYR A 68 -3.52 2.75 -9.08
C TYR A 68 -2.01 2.52 -9.05
N TYR A 69 -1.56 1.27 -9.23
CA TYR A 69 -0.15 0.92 -9.30
C TYR A 69 0.60 1.75 -10.37
N LYS A 70 0.06 1.82 -11.59
CA LYS A 70 0.67 2.60 -12.68
C LYS A 70 0.83 4.08 -12.31
N ARG A 71 -0.19 4.68 -11.67
CA ARG A 71 -0.14 6.08 -11.21
C ARG A 71 0.93 6.27 -10.13
N VAL A 72 0.95 5.40 -9.11
CA VAL A 72 1.91 5.50 -8.00
C VAL A 72 3.34 5.36 -8.51
N ILE A 73 3.65 4.39 -9.39
CA ILE A 73 4.99 4.22 -9.93
C ILE A 73 5.42 5.42 -10.78
N LYS A 74 4.51 6.00 -11.58
CA LYS A 74 4.79 7.21 -12.35
C LYS A 74 5.16 8.38 -11.43
N VAL A 75 4.36 8.62 -10.39
CA VAL A 75 4.58 9.69 -9.42
C VAL A 75 5.86 9.45 -8.63
N LYS A 76 6.11 8.22 -8.15
CA LYS A 76 7.34 7.82 -7.46
C LYS A 76 8.59 8.15 -8.27
N LYS A 77 8.59 7.88 -9.59
CA LYS A 77 9.71 8.22 -10.49
C LYS A 77 9.95 9.73 -10.58
N ILE A 78 8.88 10.52 -10.63
CA ILE A 78 8.96 11.99 -10.66
C ILE A 78 9.55 12.50 -9.34
N TYR A 79 9.01 12.08 -8.20
CA TYR A 79 9.54 12.45 -6.88
C TYR A 79 10.99 12.01 -6.71
N LYS A 80 11.35 10.81 -7.19
CA LYS A 80 12.75 10.37 -7.18
C LYS A 80 13.64 11.36 -7.91
N LYS A 81 13.29 11.78 -9.13
CA LYS A 81 14.08 12.74 -9.92
C LYS A 81 14.17 14.14 -9.31
N LEU A 82 13.14 14.57 -8.57
CA LEU A 82 13.08 15.92 -8.00
C LEU A 82 13.83 16.05 -6.68
N TYR A 83 13.92 14.96 -5.92
CA TYR A 83 14.43 14.99 -4.54
C TYR A 83 15.62 14.06 -4.30
N PHE A 84 16.05 13.30 -5.31
CA PHE A 84 17.22 12.39 -5.28
C PHE A 84 17.95 12.40 -6.63
#